data_AF-A0A1A8PY78-F1
#
_entry.id   AF-A0A1A8PY78-F1
#
_cell.length_a   1.000
_cell.length_b   1.000
_cell.length_c   1.000
_cell.angle_alpha   90.00
_cell.angle_beta   90.00
_cell.angle_gamma   90.00
#
_symmetry.space_group_name_H-M   'P 1'
#
loop_
_entity.id
_entity.type
_entity.pdbx_description
1 polymer ?
#
loop_
_entity_poly.entity_id
_entity_poly.type
_entity_poly.pdbx_seq_one_letter_code
_entity_poly.pdbx_strand_id
1 'polypeptide(L)'
;KYCGVNYNTGELIVQERIDREGLCSKKVSCVMKQELVLENPLEIHRVNIHVQDINDNSPQFKEGSLKLEIHESADKGATFLLDEAHDADVGDNAVQGYSLQQNDYFKLNVKS
;
A
#
# COMPACT_ATOMS: atom_id res chain seq x y z
N LYS A 1 -12.46 16.51 6.55
CA LYS A 1 -12.72 17.45 5.42
C LYS A 1 -12.34 16.78 4.08
N TYR A 2 -12.83 15.57 3.82
CA TYR A 2 -12.60 14.89 2.54
C TYR A 2 -13.92 14.52 1.90
N CYS A 3 -14.92 14.20 2.71
CA CYS A 3 -16.30 14.05 2.30
C CYS A 3 -17.16 15.17 2.89
N GLY A 4 -18.23 15.52 2.17
CA GLY A 4 -19.27 16.44 2.60
C GLY A 4 -20.63 15.93 2.16
N VAL A 5 -21.70 16.51 2.68
CA VAL A 5 -23.07 16.11 2.33
C VAL A 5 -23.71 17.21 1.51
N ASN A 6 -24.32 16.86 0.40
CA ASN A 6 -25.17 17.76 -0.35
C ASN A 6 -26.51 17.90 0.39
N TYR A 7 -26.76 19.05 1.01
CA TYR A 7 -27.97 19.28 1.80
C TYR A 7 -29.26 19.34 0.98
N ASN A 8 -29.18 19.51 -0.35
CA ASN A 8 -30.35 19.52 -1.22
C ASN A 8 -30.77 18.09 -1.63
N THR A 9 -29.81 17.17 -1.77
CA THR A 9 -30.04 15.78 -2.24
C THR A 9 -29.87 14.72 -1.16
N GLY A 10 -29.18 15.05 -0.07
CA GLY A 10 -28.77 14.10 0.97
C GLY A 10 -27.56 13.24 0.60
N GLU A 11 -26.93 13.45 -0.55
CA GLU A 11 -25.82 12.62 -1.03
C GLU A 11 -24.50 12.93 -0.31
N LEU A 12 -23.76 11.89 0.05
CA LEU A 12 -22.38 12.01 0.51
C LEU A 12 -21.45 12.12 -0.70
N ILE A 13 -20.72 13.22 -0.80
CA ILE A 13 -19.80 13.51 -1.91
C ILE A 13 -18.37 13.61 -1.41
N VAL A 14 -17.42 13.23 -2.26
CA VAL A 14 -16.00 13.49 -2.04
C VAL A 14 -15.70 14.92 -2.48
N GLN A 15 -15.17 15.73 -1.56
CA GLN A 15 -14.82 17.13 -1.78
C GLN A 15 -13.34 17.31 -2.13
N GLU A 16 -12.48 16.45 -1.61
CA GLU A 16 -11.03 16.52 -1.76
C GLU A 16 -10.46 15.15 -2.11
N ARG A 17 -9.31 15.11 -2.79
CA ARG A 17 -8.62 13.85 -3.08
C ARG A 17 -8.31 13.11 -1.77
N ILE A 18 -8.73 11.85 -1.72
CA ILE A 18 -8.43 10.93 -0.62
C ILE A 18 -7.17 10.17 -0.99
N ASP A 19 -6.17 10.26 -0.13
CA ASP A 19 -4.90 9.54 -0.23
C ASP A 19 -4.86 8.50 0.91
N ARG A 20 -5.00 7.22 0.59
CA ARG A 20 -5.17 6.16 1.60
C ARG A 20 -3.87 5.96 2.38
N GLU A 21 -2.75 6.03 1.69
CA GLU A 21 -1.39 5.89 2.18
C GLU A 21 -1.08 6.98 3.23
N GLY A 22 -1.46 8.23 2.95
CA GLY A 22 -1.34 9.34 3.89
C GLY A 22 -2.26 9.24 5.10
N LEU A 23 -3.46 8.67 4.94
CA LEU A 23 -4.44 8.56 6.04
C LEU A 23 -4.18 7.38 6.98
N CYS A 24 -3.79 6.25 6.41
CA CYS A 24 -3.78 4.97 7.11
C CYS A 24 -2.42 4.25 7.04
N SER A 25 -1.49 4.75 6.22
CA SER A 25 -0.16 4.18 6.04
C SER A 25 -0.26 2.68 5.73
N LYS A 26 0.53 1.82 6.40
CA LYS A 26 0.53 0.38 6.15
C LYS A 26 -0.63 -0.40 6.80
N LYS A 27 -1.68 0.28 7.29
CA LYS A 27 -2.84 -0.40 7.88
C LYS A 27 -3.74 -0.96 6.78
N VAL A 28 -4.06 -2.25 6.89
CA VAL A 28 -4.96 -2.97 5.95
C VAL A 28 -6.37 -2.40 5.95
N SER A 29 -6.91 -2.04 7.13
CA SER A 29 -8.23 -1.44 7.25
C SER A 29 -8.12 0.07 7.40
N CYS A 30 -8.57 0.81 6.38
CA CYS A 30 -8.64 2.26 6.41
C CYS A 30 -10.08 2.74 6.54
N VAL A 31 -10.44 3.27 7.71
CA VAL A 31 -11.81 3.74 8.00
C VAL A 31 -11.78 5.18 8.46
N MET A 32 -12.49 6.04 7.74
CA MET A 32 -12.75 7.41 8.10
C MET A 32 -14.11 7.53 8.79
N LYS A 33 -14.14 8.22 9.92
CA LYS A 33 -15.38 8.43 10.68
C LYS A 33 -15.94 9.81 10.37
N GLN A 34 -17.20 9.86 9.96
CA GLN A 34 -17.94 11.09 9.75
C GLN A 34 -19.16 11.10 10.66
N GLU A 35 -19.36 12.22 11.35
CA GLU A 35 -20.58 12.48 12.10
C GLU A 35 -21.44 13.48 11.33
N LEU A 36 -22.70 13.13 11.17
CA LEU A 36 -23.74 13.95 10.56
C LEU A 36 -24.64 14.44 11.68
N VAL A 37 -24.72 15.75 11.83
CA VAL A 37 -25.59 16.41 12.79
C VAL A 37 -26.75 17.03 12.02
N LEU A 38 -27.96 16.56 12.31
CA LEU A 38 -29.19 17.16 11.83
C LEU A 38 -29.77 17.99 12.97
N GLU A 39 -30.30 19.16 12.64
CA GLU A 39 -30.93 20.07 13.59
C GLU A 39 -32.46 20.07 13.39
N ASN A 40 -33.20 20.24 14.49
CA ASN A 40 -34.66 20.32 14.52
C ASN A 40 -35.41 19.11 13.88
N PRO A 41 -35.41 17.92 14.52
CA PRO A 41 -34.85 17.57 15.83
C PRO A 41 -33.34 17.30 15.78
N LEU A 42 -32.68 17.39 16.93
CA LEU A 42 -31.24 17.14 17.02
C LEU A 42 -30.96 15.63 16.91
N GLU A 43 -30.39 15.20 15.79
CA GLU A 43 -30.01 13.81 15.54
C GLU A 43 -28.54 13.71 15.14
N ILE A 44 -27.86 12.66 15.62
CA ILE A 44 -26.46 12.40 15.30
C ILE A 44 -26.36 11.02 14.65
N HIS A 45 -25.95 11.02 13.39
CA HIS A 45 -25.72 9.80 12.61
C HIS A 45 -24.23 9.60 12.39
N ARG A 46 -23.73 8.39 12.72
CA ARG A 46 -22.32 8.03 12.55
C ARG A 46 -22.15 7.21 11.29
N VAL A 47 -21.31 7.70 10.39
CA VAL A 47 -21.00 7.05 9.13
C VAL A 47 -19.53 6.62 9.15
N ASN A 48 -19.30 5.33 8.89
CA ASN A 48 -17.96 4.79 8.69
C ASN A 48 -17.72 4.65 7.19
N ILE A 49 -16.74 5.37 6.68
CA ILE A 49 -16.35 5.37 5.28
C ILE A 49 -15.10 4.49 5.17
N HIS A 50 -15.23 3.38 4.46
CA HIS A 50 -14.10 2.50 4.18
C HIS A 50 -13.38 3.01 2.94
N VAL A 51 -12.12 3.41 3.11
CA VAL A 51 -11.26 3.82 2.00
C VAL A 51 -10.62 2.56 1.44
N GLN A 52 -10.89 2.29 0.16
CA GLN A 52 -10.29 1.19 -0.57
C GLN A 52 -8.91 1.58 -1.09
N ASP A 53 -8.01 0.62 -1.08
CA ASP A 53 -6.68 0.74 -1.66
C ASP A 53 -6.75 0.64 -3.19
N ILE A 54 -5.93 1.43 -3.87
CA ILE A 54 -5.73 1.36 -5.31
C ILE A 54 -4.24 1.20 -5.57
N ASN A 55 -3.88 0.49 -6.64
CA ASN A 55 -2.49 0.31 -7.04
C ASN A 55 -1.98 1.56 -7.77
N ASP A 56 -1.59 2.58 -7.01
CA ASP A 56 -1.01 3.82 -7.54
C ASP A 56 0.46 4.05 -7.12
N ASN A 57 1.01 3.17 -6.29
CA ASN A 57 2.43 3.10 -6.01
C ASN A 57 3.04 1.88 -6.73
N SER A 58 4.36 1.81 -6.81
CA SER A 58 5.04 0.67 -7.43
C SER A 58 6.18 0.21 -6.54
N PRO A 59 6.51 -1.09 -6.53
CA PRO A 59 7.59 -1.61 -5.72
C PRO A 59 8.93 -0.95 -6.05
N GLN A 60 9.62 -0.44 -5.03
CA GLN A 60 10.94 0.18 -5.18
C GLN A 60 11.97 -0.45 -4.26
N PHE A 61 13.13 -0.80 -4.81
CA PHE A 61 14.30 -1.13 -4.01
C PHE A 61 14.93 0.14 -3.45
N LYS A 62 15.58 0.02 -2.30
CA LYS A 62 16.32 1.13 -1.67
C LYS A 62 17.42 1.69 -2.57
N GLU A 63 18.10 0.81 -3.31
CA GLU A 63 19.14 1.16 -4.27
C GLU A 63 18.79 0.64 -5.66
N GLY A 64 19.03 1.44 -6.70
CA GLY A 64 18.75 1.07 -8.10
C GLY A 64 19.72 0.04 -8.67
N SER A 65 20.84 -0.21 -7.99
CA SER A 65 21.82 -1.22 -8.36
C SER A 65 22.49 -1.78 -7.12
N LEU A 66 22.58 -3.10 -7.00
CA LEU A 66 23.29 -3.78 -5.94
C LEU A 66 24.56 -4.42 -6.49
N LYS A 67 25.72 -4.14 -5.88
CA LYS A 67 26.97 -4.83 -6.20
C LYS A 67 27.21 -5.94 -5.19
N LEU A 68 27.30 -7.18 -5.68
CA LEU A 68 27.65 -8.35 -4.88
C LEU A 68 29.09 -8.78 -5.19
N GLU A 69 29.89 -8.97 -4.16
CA GLU A 69 31.25 -9.50 -4.27
C GLU A 69 31.27 -10.94 -3.75
N ILE A 70 31.54 -11.89 -4.65
CA ILE A 70 31.48 -13.32 -4.37
C ILE A 70 32.90 -13.88 -4.48
N HIS A 71 33.35 -14.58 -3.44
CA HIS A 71 34.66 -15.22 -3.44
C HIS A 71 34.68 -16.39 -4.44
N GLU A 72 35.79 -16.58 -5.14
CA GLU A 72 35.94 -17.67 -6.12
C GLU A 72 35.80 -19.07 -5.50
N SER A 73 36.10 -19.20 -4.20
CA SER A 73 35.94 -20.44 -3.44
C SER A 73 34.52 -20.64 -2.89
N ALA A 74 33.55 -19.81 -3.27
CA ALA A 74 32.18 -19.95 -2.80
C ALA A 74 31.56 -21.25 -3.32
N ASP A 75 30.97 -22.02 -2.41
CA ASP A 75 30.30 -23.27 -2.77
C ASP A 75 29.06 -23.03 -3.63
N LYS A 76 28.74 -23.99 -4.50
CA LYS A 76 27.48 -23.97 -5.25
C LYS A 76 26.30 -24.00 -4.28
N GLY A 77 25.38 -23.06 -4.45
CA GLY A 77 24.23 -22.90 -3.54
C GLY A 77 24.48 -21.94 -2.39
N ALA A 78 25.67 -21.33 -2.29
CA ALA A 78 25.88 -20.18 -1.41
C ALA A 78 24.79 -19.12 -1.65
N THR A 79 24.18 -18.66 -0.55
CA THR A 79 23.05 -17.72 -0.59
C THR A 79 23.49 -16.35 -0.13
N PHE A 80 23.13 -15.33 -0.90
CA PHE A 80 23.39 -13.93 -0.60
C PHE A 80 22.06 -13.23 -0.37
N LEU A 81 21.96 -12.44 0.69
CA LEU A 81 20.74 -11.71 0.99
C LEU A 81 20.59 -10.54 0.03
N LEU A 82 19.36 -10.35 -0.44
CA LEU A 82 18.94 -9.19 -1.22
C LEU A 82 17.94 -8.41 -0.38
N ASP A 83 18.02 -7.09 -0.46
CA ASP A 83 17.03 -6.22 0.16
C ASP A 83 15.68 -6.38 -0.54
N GLU A 84 14.60 -6.26 0.23
CA GLU A 84 13.25 -6.27 -0.30
C GLU A 84 12.91 -4.96 -1.03
N ALA A 85 11.98 -5.04 -1.98
CA ALA A 85 11.32 -3.87 -2.51
C ALA A 85 10.27 -3.40 -1.49
N HIS A 86 10.08 -2.09 -1.43
CA HIS A 86 9.03 -1.47 -0.63
C HIS A 86 7.95 -0.89 -1.54
N ASP A 87 6.72 -1.17 -1.17
CA ASP A 87 5.51 -0.58 -1.74
C ASP A 87 4.72 0.10 -0.61
N ALA A 88 4.08 1.22 -0.92
CA ALA A 88 3.22 1.95 0.03
C ALA A 88 1.80 1.38 0.07
N ASP A 89 1.39 0.69 -1.00
CA ASP A 89 0.09 0.05 -1.14
C ASP A 89 0.00 -1.19 -0.23
N VAL A 90 -1.21 -1.72 -0.04
CA VAL A 90 -1.47 -2.82 0.91
C VAL A 90 -2.21 -3.99 0.28
N GLY A 91 -2.08 -5.17 0.90
CA GLY A 91 -2.76 -6.38 0.44
C GLY A 91 -2.27 -6.80 -0.95
N ASP A 92 -3.22 -7.00 -1.88
CA ASP A 92 -2.94 -7.50 -3.22
C ASP A 92 -2.21 -6.48 -4.11
N ASN A 93 -2.21 -5.20 -3.73
CA ASN A 93 -1.50 -4.15 -4.46
C ASN A 93 -0.06 -3.96 -3.96
N ALA A 94 0.29 -4.51 -2.79
CA ALA A 94 1.67 -4.50 -2.29
C ALA A 94 2.57 -5.43 -3.12
N VAL A 95 3.85 -5.54 -2.74
CA VAL A 95 4.80 -6.45 -3.40
C VAL A 95 4.31 -7.90 -3.37
N GLN A 96 3.94 -8.42 -4.54
CA GLN A 96 3.41 -9.80 -4.67
C GLN A 96 4.49 -10.86 -4.87
N GLY A 97 5.67 -10.46 -5.33
CA GLY A 97 6.75 -11.40 -5.55
C GLY A 97 7.93 -10.81 -6.30
N TYR A 98 8.94 -11.64 -6.47
CA TYR A 98 10.19 -11.27 -7.12
C TYR A 98 10.51 -12.26 -8.22
N SER A 99 11.12 -11.77 -9.28
CA SER A 99 11.65 -12.59 -10.36
C SER A 99 13.06 -12.16 -10.69
N LEU A 100 13.85 -13.11 -11.17
CA LEU A 100 15.20 -12.85 -11.68
C LEU A 100 15.21 -13.24 -13.15
N GLN A 101 15.80 -12.39 -13.98
CA GLN A 101 16.00 -12.71 -15.38
C GLN A 101 16.84 -13.99 -15.50
N GLN A 102 16.36 -14.91 -16.35
CA GLN A 102 16.96 -16.23 -16.50
C GLN A 102 18.44 -16.13 -16.89
N ASN A 103 19.28 -16.88 -16.18
CA ASN A 103 20.71 -17.01 -16.43
C ASN A 103 21.23 -18.35 -15.85
N ASP A 104 22.46 -18.72 -16.21
CA ASP A 104 23.05 -20.02 -15.86
C ASP A 104 23.77 -20.04 -14.50
N TYR A 105 23.92 -18.88 -13.84
CA TYR A 105 24.82 -18.71 -12.69
C TYR A 105 24.07 -18.50 -11.37
N PHE A 106 22.94 -17.80 -11.40
CA PHE A 106 22.20 -17.35 -10.24
C PHE A 106 20.75 -17.78 -10.29
N LYS A 107 20.20 -18.08 -9.12
CA LYS A 107 18.78 -18.37 -8.91
C LYS A 107 18.28 -17.48 -7.78
N LEU A 108 17.05 -17.01 -7.92
CA LEU A 108 16.38 -16.26 -6.87
C LEU A 108 15.65 -17.22 -5.95
N ASN A 109 15.91 -17.09 -4.65
CA ASN A 109 15.16 -17.79 -3.62
C ASN A 109 14.27 -16.79 -2.89
N VAL A 110 12.97 -16.82 -3.19
CA VAL A 110 11.97 -15.96 -2.55
C VAL A 110 11.43 -16.72 -1.33
N LYS A 111 11.69 -16.22 -0.13
CA LYS A 111 11.06 -16.74 1.07
C LYS A 111 9.64 -16.17 1.17
N SER A 112 8.65 -17.05 1.16
CA SER A 112 7.25 -16.73 1.45
C SER A 112 7.01 -16.56 2.95
#